data_AF-A0A4Y4M5K9-F1
#
_entry.id   AF-A0A4Y4M5K9-F1
#
_cell.length_a   1.000
_cell.length_b   1.000
_cell.length_c   1.000
_cell.angle_alpha   90.00
_cell.angle_beta   90.00
_cell.angle_gamma   90.00
#
_symmetry.space_group_name_H-M   'P 1'
#
loop_
_entity.id
_entity.type
_entity.pdbx_description
1 polymer ?
#
loop_
_entity_poly.entity_id
_entity_poly.type
_entity_poly.pdbx_seq_one_letter_code
_entity_poly.pdbx_strand_id
1 'polypeptide(L)'
;MRSQQLNTIKKQKQNQQQLKFTTMKTFKQSLLELLTLQTNEEIADKLKDILDLFESSIAVRLESEFIFMDSDSGKDIGGSCYITPPSKGEFYITDKAIYEVMQVTHSYRPSQEAGRIQVKKVRDLKTKAGHL
;
A
#
# COMPACT_ATOMS: atom_id res chain seq x y z
N MET A 1 43.11 -20.36 15.42
CA MET A 1 42.49 -20.82 14.16
C MET A 1 40.97 -20.59 14.07
N ARG A 2 40.17 -20.70 15.16
CA ARG A 2 38.71 -20.44 15.14
C ARG A 2 38.28 -18.99 14.86
N SER A 3 39.12 -17.99 15.17
CA SER A 3 38.77 -16.56 14.99
C SER A 3 38.78 -16.11 13.52
N GLN A 4 39.62 -16.70 12.68
CA GLN A 4 39.70 -16.34 11.27
C GLN A 4 38.46 -16.81 10.49
N GLN A 5 37.95 -18.01 10.79
CA GLN A 5 36.71 -18.54 10.18
C GLN A 5 35.47 -17.71 10.54
N LEU A 6 35.36 -17.24 11.79
CA LEU A 6 34.25 -16.39 12.23
C LEU A 6 34.23 -15.03 11.51
N ASN A 7 35.41 -14.48 11.20
CA ASN A 7 35.52 -13.24 10.45
C ASN A 7 35.16 -13.43 8.97
N THR A 8 35.45 -14.59 8.38
CA THR A 8 35.05 -14.90 6.99
C THR A 8 33.53 -15.07 6.87
N ILE A 9 32.90 -15.74 7.83
CA ILE A 9 31.44 -15.96 7.85
C ILE A 9 30.68 -14.63 8.07
N LYS A 10 31.19 -13.74 8.92
CA LYS A 10 30.60 -12.39 9.10
C LYS A 10 30.71 -11.55 7.84
N LYS A 11 31.84 -11.61 7.13
CA LYS A 11 32.05 -10.87 5.87
C LYS A 11 31.17 -11.42 4.73
N GLN A 12 30.95 -12.73 4.68
CA GLN A 12 30.00 -13.35 3.74
C GLN A 12 28.54 -12.99 4.05
N LYS A 13 28.14 -12.93 5.32
CA LYS A 13 26.79 -12.47 5.72
C LYS A 13 26.56 -10.98 5.44
N GLN A 14 27.57 -10.13 5.61
CA GLN A 14 27.49 -8.72 5.23
C GLN A 14 27.39 -8.53 3.70
N ASN A 15 28.12 -9.32 2.91
CA ASN A 15 28.00 -9.30 1.45
C ASN A 15 26.65 -9.87 0.96
N GLN A 16 26.03 -10.82 1.69
CA GLN A 16 24.68 -11.30 1.38
C GLN A 16 23.59 -10.30 1.76
N GLN A 17 23.81 -9.42 2.74
CA GLN A 17 22.87 -8.33 3.08
C GLN A 17 23.01 -7.10 2.17
N GLN A 18 24.13 -6.95 1.45
CA GLN A 18 24.27 -5.94 0.38
C GLN A 18 23.68 -6.39 -0.97
N LEU A 19 23.29 -7.65 -1.11
CA LEU A 19 22.55 -8.15 -2.26
C LEU A 19 21.05 -7.89 -2.04
N LYS A 20 20.48 -7.06 -2.92
CA LYS A 20 19.04 -6.73 -3.12
C LYS A 20 18.55 -5.37 -2.60
N PHE A 21 19.36 -4.32 -2.71
CA PHE A 21 18.81 -3.08 -3.25
C PHE A 21 18.92 -3.16 -4.78
N THR A 22 18.02 -3.91 -5.39
CA THR A 22 17.82 -3.87 -6.83
C THR A 22 17.34 -2.46 -7.13
N THR A 23 18.21 -1.63 -7.72
CA THR A 23 17.82 -0.30 -8.20
C THR A 23 16.56 -0.48 -9.06
N MET A 24 15.45 0.12 -8.66
CA MET A 24 14.21 0.04 -9.43
C MET A 24 14.50 0.52 -10.85
N LYS A 25 14.37 -0.39 -11.83
CA LYS A 25 14.57 -0.03 -13.23
C LYS A 25 13.50 0.98 -13.62
N THR A 26 13.91 2.03 -14.31
CA THR A 26 12.93 2.99 -14.85
C THR A 26 12.08 2.33 -15.92
N PHE A 27 10.87 2.86 -16.16
CA PHE A 27 9.97 2.36 -17.20
C PHE A 27 10.66 2.31 -18.58
N LYS A 28 11.41 3.36 -18.93
CA LYS A 28 12.21 3.43 -20.16
C LYS A 28 13.24 2.30 -20.25
N GLN A 29 13.94 2.02 -19.16
CA GLN A 29 14.98 0.97 -19.15
C GLN A 29 14.36 -0.42 -19.31
N SER A 30 13.20 -0.64 -18.71
CA SER A 30 12.46 -1.91 -18.85
C SER A 30 11.93 -2.10 -20.28
N LEU A 31 11.45 -1.04 -20.94
CA LEU A 31 11.06 -1.09 -22.36
C LEU A 31 12.24 -1.40 -23.29
N LEU A 32 13.41 -0.82 -23.02
CA LEU A 32 14.61 -1.08 -23.83
C LEU A 32 15.08 -2.53 -23.71
N GLU A 33 14.88 -3.17 -22.56
CA GLU A 33 15.19 -4.60 -22.36
C GLU A 33 14.35 -5.51 -23.26
N LEU A 34 13.11 -5.12 -23.58
CA LEU A 34 12.27 -5.90 -24.51
C LEU A 34 12.93 -6.05 -25.89
N LEU A 35 13.68 -5.03 -26.33
CA LEU A 35 14.36 -5.04 -27.63
C LEU A 35 15.56 -6.00 -27.67
N THR A 36 15.99 -6.53 -26.52
CA THR A 36 17.14 -7.42 -26.41
C THR A 36 16.77 -8.90 -26.27
N LEU A 37 15.48 -9.21 -26.11
CA LEU A 37 14.96 -10.56 -25.95
C LEU A 37 14.84 -11.26 -27.31
N GLN A 38 15.03 -12.59 -27.32
CA GLN A 38 15.13 -13.36 -28.57
C GLN A 38 13.85 -14.11 -28.92
N THR A 39 13.00 -14.38 -27.93
CA THR A 39 11.77 -15.16 -28.14
C THR A 39 10.53 -14.34 -27.87
N ASN A 40 9.44 -14.68 -28.57
CA ASN A 40 8.16 -14.00 -28.40
C ASN A 40 7.59 -14.25 -27.00
N GLU A 41 7.81 -15.44 -26.43
CA GLU A 41 7.41 -15.80 -25.08
C GLU A 41 8.11 -14.92 -24.03
N GLU A 42 9.43 -14.75 -24.12
CA GLU A 42 10.18 -13.88 -23.19
C GLU A 42 9.72 -12.42 -23.30
N ILE A 43 9.45 -11.94 -24.52
CA ILE A 43 8.92 -10.59 -24.75
C ILE A 43 7.54 -10.45 -24.10
N ALA A 44 6.66 -11.43 -24.26
CA ALA A 44 5.31 -11.40 -23.70
C ALA A 44 5.33 -11.38 -22.17
N ASP A 45 6.13 -12.25 -21.53
CA ASP A 45 6.28 -12.30 -20.08
C ASP A 45 6.85 -10.98 -19.54
N LYS A 46 7.89 -10.46 -20.19
CA LYS A 46 8.52 -9.22 -19.76
C LYS A 46 7.62 -8.00 -19.96
N LEU A 47 6.84 -7.98 -21.04
CA LEU A 47 5.86 -6.92 -21.30
C LEU A 47 4.75 -6.95 -20.25
N LYS A 48 4.27 -8.13 -19.87
CA LYS A 48 3.30 -8.29 -18.78
C LYS A 48 3.84 -7.71 -17.47
N ASP A 49 5.07 -8.06 -17.08
CA ASP A 49 5.69 -7.50 -15.87
C ASP A 49 5.75 -5.96 -15.89
N ILE A 50 6.06 -5.38 -17.05
CA ILE A 50 6.13 -3.91 -17.22
C ILE A 50 4.75 -3.28 -17.08
N LEU A 51 3.73 -3.89 -17.67
CA LEU A 51 2.35 -3.42 -17.57
C LEU A 51 1.83 -3.53 -16.13
N ASP A 52 2.05 -4.65 -15.46
CA ASP A 52 1.65 -4.86 -14.06
C ASP A 52 2.33 -3.83 -13.13
N LEU A 53 3.61 -3.54 -13.36
CA LEU A 53 4.35 -2.52 -12.61
C LEU A 53 3.79 -1.11 -12.89
N PHE A 54 3.44 -0.81 -14.14
CA PHE A 54 2.89 0.47 -14.54
C PHE A 54 1.48 0.69 -13.98
N GLU A 55 0.62 -0.33 -14.03
CA GLU A 55 -0.70 -0.32 -13.41
C GLU A 55 -0.60 -0.09 -11.90
N SER A 56 0.30 -0.80 -11.22
CA SER A 56 0.59 -0.58 -9.80
C SER A 56 1.06 0.86 -9.51
N SER A 57 1.89 1.43 -10.39
CA SER A 57 2.34 2.82 -10.27
C SER A 57 1.22 3.83 -10.50
N ILE A 58 0.30 3.56 -11.43
CA ILE A 58 -0.88 4.40 -11.65
C ILE A 58 -1.81 4.30 -10.44
N ALA A 59 -2.09 3.09 -9.94
CA ALA A 59 -2.91 2.86 -8.76
C ALA A 59 -2.40 3.69 -7.57
N VAL A 60 -1.11 3.58 -7.25
CA VAL A 60 -0.48 4.37 -6.17
C VAL A 60 -0.54 5.88 -6.43
N ARG A 61 -0.49 6.33 -7.70
CA ARG A 61 -0.64 7.76 -8.05
C ARG A 61 -2.08 8.26 -7.96
N LEU A 62 -3.05 7.36 -8.08
CA LEU A 62 -4.48 7.66 -7.97
C LEU A 62 -5.01 7.51 -6.55
N GLU A 63 -4.34 6.70 -5.73
CA GLU A 63 -4.64 6.58 -4.31
C GLU A 63 -4.58 7.95 -3.64
N SER A 64 -5.72 8.33 -3.06
CA SER A 64 -5.83 9.51 -2.23
C SER A 64 -5.99 9.08 -0.77
N GLU A 65 -5.30 9.77 0.12
CA GLU A 65 -5.43 9.55 1.56
C GLU A 65 -6.77 10.13 2.04
N PHE A 66 -7.48 9.38 2.90
CA PHE A 66 -8.70 9.82 3.56
C PHE A 66 -8.62 9.59 5.06
N ILE A 67 -9.07 10.58 5.83
CA ILE A 67 -9.21 10.51 7.29
C ILE A 67 -10.68 10.28 7.63
N PHE A 68 -10.94 9.29 8.48
CA PHE A 68 -12.26 8.93 8.99
C PHE A 68 -12.58 9.75 10.23
N MET A 69 -13.67 10.51 10.17
CA MET A 69 -14.06 11.46 11.21
C MET A 69 -15.42 11.05 11.78
N ASP A 70 -15.52 10.93 13.10
CA ASP A 70 -16.79 10.68 13.78
C ASP A 70 -17.73 11.87 13.58
N SER A 71 -18.94 11.63 13.08
CA SER A 71 -19.90 12.68 12.75
C SER A 71 -20.34 13.50 13.95
N ASP A 72 -20.43 12.85 15.12
CA ASP A 72 -21.04 13.44 16.31
C ASP A 72 -20.00 14.18 17.16
N SER A 73 -18.81 13.60 17.30
CA SER A 73 -17.72 14.13 18.13
C SER A 73 -16.63 14.86 17.35
N GLY A 74 -16.60 14.72 16.02
CA GLY A 74 -15.54 15.27 15.17
C GLY A 74 -14.16 14.66 15.44
N LYS A 75 -14.10 13.51 16.13
CA LYS A 75 -12.83 12.83 16.45
C LYS A 75 -12.33 12.02 15.27
N ASP A 76 -11.01 11.98 15.12
CA ASP A 76 -10.33 11.06 14.21
C ASP A 76 -10.52 9.61 14.71
N ILE A 77 -11.03 8.75 13.83
CA ILE A 77 -11.23 7.32 14.06
C ILE A 77 -10.11 6.50 13.41
N GLY A 78 -9.47 7.02 12.36
CA GLY A 78 -8.46 6.35 11.57
C GLY A 78 -8.31 6.95 10.18
N GLY A 79 -7.50 6.30 9.34
CA GLY A 79 -7.25 6.74 7.97
C GLY A 79 -6.94 5.56 7.04
N SER A 80 -7.18 5.74 5.75
CA SER A 80 -6.76 4.78 4.72
C SER A 80 -6.64 5.45 3.35
N CYS A 81 -5.91 4.79 2.44
CA CYS A 81 -5.76 5.25 1.06
C CYS A 81 -6.76 4.54 0.16
N TYR A 82 -7.40 5.30 -0.72
CA TYR A 82 -8.38 4.78 -1.66
C TYR A 82 -8.16 5.33 -3.06
N ILE A 83 -8.25 4.46 -4.07
CA ILE A 83 -8.48 4.88 -5.46
C ILE A 83 -9.96 5.32 -5.59
N THR A 84 -10.86 4.53 -5.02
CA THR A 84 -12.29 4.82 -4.93
C THR A 84 -12.72 4.71 -3.46
N PRO A 85 -12.92 5.83 -2.75
CA PRO A 85 -13.35 5.79 -1.36
C PRO A 85 -14.77 5.20 -1.25
N PRO A 86 -15.14 4.66 -0.07
CA PRO A 86 -16.47 4.11 0.14
C PRO A 86 -17.55 5.17 -0.06
N SER A 87 -18.69 4.78 -0.60
CA SER A 87 -19.84 5.64 -0.86
C SER A 87 -20.66 5.91 0.41
N LYS A 88 -21.47 6.97 0.38
CA LYS A 88 -22.44 7.24 1.45
C LYS A 88 -23.40 6.05 1.63
N GLY A 89 -23.61 5.64 2.87
CA GLY A 89 -24.40 4.48 3.26
C GLY A 89 -23.63 3.16 3.31
N GLU A 90 -22.37 3.14 2.81
CA GLU A 90 -21.50 1.97 3.00
C GLU A 90 -20.93 1.93 4.42
N PHE A 91 -20.32 0.80 4.79
CA PHE A 91 -19.84 0.57 6.14
C PHE A 91 -18.31 0.49 6.19
N TYR A 92 -17.75 1.16 7.19
CA TYR A 92 -16.35 1.05 7.58
C TYR A 92 -16.27 0.25 8.89
N ILE A 93 -15.54 -0.86 8.87
CA ILE A 93 -15.44 -1.79 10.00
C ILE A 93 -14.03 -1.71 10.59
N THR A 94 -13.94 -1.40 11.88
CA THR A 94 -12.69 -1.45 12.65
C THR A 94 -12.69 -2.65 13.60
N ASP A 95 -11.60 -2.85 14.33
CA ASP A 95 -11.50 -3.82 15.42
C ASP A 95 -12.44 -3.50 16.60
N LYS A 96 -12.90 -2.25 16.71
CA LYS A 96 -13.70 -1.75 17.84
C LYS A 96 -15.17 -1.57 17.51
N ALA A 97 -15.51 -1.18 16.28
CA ALA A 97 -16.87 -0.82 15.92
C ALA A 97 -17.12 -0.87 14.41
N ILE A 98 -18.40 -0.87 14.05
CA ILE A 98 -18.89 -0.65 12.69
C ILE A 98 -19.40 0.78 12.61
N TYR A 99 -19.00 1.48 11.55
CA TYR A 99 -19.39 2.83 11.24
C TYR A 99 -20.07 2.89 9.87
N GLU A 100 -21.11 3.70 9.72
CA GLU A 100 -21.76 4.00 8.44
C GLU A 100 -21.17 5.29 7.86
N VAL A 101 -20.87 5.30 6.57
CA VAL A 101 -20.38 6.47 5.86
C VAL A 101 -21.50 7.47 5.64
N MET A 102 -21.37 8.65 6.24
CA MET A 102 -22.36 9.72 6.17
C MET A 102 -22.07 10.68 5.01
N GLN A 103 -20.79 10.97 4.78
CA GLN A 103 -20.34 11.90 3.75
C GLN A 103 -18.87 11.66 3.39
N VAL A 104 -18.56 11.76 2.10
CA VAL A 104 -17.18 11.80 1.60
C VAL A 104 -16.90 13.20 1.08
N THR A 105 -15.80 13.79 1.51
CA THR A 105 -15.32 15.10 1.07
C THR A 105 -13.93 14.92 0.49
N HIS A 106 -13.81 15.11 -0.81
CA HIS A 106 -12.53 15.06 -1.49
C HIS A 106 -11.74 16.34 -1.23
N SER A 107 -10.44 16.17 -1.06
CA SER A 107 -9.49 17.27 -1.06
C SER A 107 -9.43 17.93 -2.43
N TYR A 108 -9.34 19.26 -2.47
CA TYR A 108 -9.07 19.98 -3.72
C TYR A 108 -7.60 19.87 -4.14
N ARG A 109 -6.72 19.49 -3.20
CA ARG A 109 -5.28 19.28 -3.41
C ARG A 109 -4.85 17.92 -2.85
N PRO A 110 -5.24 16.81 -3.48
CA PRO A 110 -5.04 15.46 -2.93
C PRO A 110 -3.57 15.07 -2.72
N SER A 111 -2.63 15.78 -3.35
CA SER A 111 -1.19 15.62 -3.13
C SER A 111 -0.63 16.35 -1.90
N GLN A 112 -1.44 17.19 -1.24
CA GLN A 112 -1.02 18.02 -0.11
C GLN A 112 -1.86 17.78 1.15
N GLU A 113 -3.14 17.44 0.97
CA GLU A 113 -4.08 17.24 2.07
C GLU A 113 -4.98 16.03 1.81
N ALA A 114 -5.22 15.27 2.86
CA ALA A 114 -6.13 14.13 2.82
C ALA A 114 -7.59 14.58 2.63
N GLY A 115 -8.36 13.76 1.93
CA GLY A 115 -9.82 13.83 1.96
C GLY A 115 -10.37 13.44 3.33
N ARG A 116 -11.67 13.62 3.52
CA ARG A 116 -12.35 13.28 4.77
C ARG A 116 -13.56 12.40 4.50
N ILE A 117 -13.72 11.37 5.32
CA ILE A 117 -14.90 10.50 5.32
C ILE A 117 -15.56 10.68 6.68
N GLN A 118 -16.69 11.36 6.72
CA GLN A 118 -17.50 11.45 7.94
C GLN A 118 -18.26 10.14 8.11
N VAL A 119 -18.15 9.55 9.29
CA VAL A 119 -18.79 8.28 9.62
C VAL A 119 -19.54 8.38 10.93
N LYS A 120 -20.63 7.64 11.05
CA LYS A 120 -21.41 7.53 12.27
C LYS A 120 -21.28 6.13 12.84
N LYS A 121 -20.97 6.01 14.12
CA LYS A 121 -20.93 4.69 14.76
C LYS A 121 -22.33 4.08 14.77
N VAL A 122 -22.46 2.88 14.21
CA VAL A 122 -23.73 2.13 14.21
C VAL A 122 -23.71 0.96 15.19
N ARG A 123 -22.55 0.39 15.51
CA ARG A 123 -22.44 -0.76 16.40
C ARG A 123 -21.05 -0.89 17.01
N ASP A 124 -20.95 -1.16 18.30
CA ASP A 124 -19.69 -1.61 18.92
C ASP A 124 -19.47 -3.11 18.66
N LEU A 125 -18.24 -3.46 18.29
CA LEU A 125 -17.78 -4.84 18.19
C LEU A 125 -17.11 -5.20 19.51
N LYS A 126 -17.82 -5.96 20.34
CA LYS A 126 -17.24 -6.45 21.61
C LYS A 126 -15.99 -7.27 21.31
N THR A 127 -14.84 -6.82 21.78
CA THR A 127 -13.68 -7.69 21.94
C THR A 127 -14.10 -8.81 22.89
N LYS A 128 -14.10 -10.06 22.44
CA LYS A 128 -14.24 -11.22 23.33
C LYS A 128 -13.00 -11.28 24.23
N ALA A 129 -13.01 -10.51 25.31
CA ALA A 129 -12.08 -10.65 26.42
C ALA A 129 -12.92 -10.62 27.70
N GLY A 130 -13.27 -11.81 28.19
CA GLY A 130 -14.11 -11.98 29.37
C GLY A 130 -14.67 -13.39 29.57
N HIS A 131 -13.97 -14.42 29.10
CA HIS A 131 -14.07 -15.77 29.67
C HIS A 131 -12.65 -16.20 30.01
N LEU A 132 -12.33 -16.08 31.30
CA LEU A 132 -11.59 -17.02 32.14
C LEU A 132 -11.48 -16.40 33.54
#